data_AF-A0A843CY01-F1
#
_entry.id   AF-A0A843CY01-F1
#
_cell.length_a   1.000
_cell.length_b   1.000
_cell.length_c   1.000
_cell.angle_alpha   90.00
_cell.angle_beta   90.00
_cell.angle_gamma   90.00
#
_symmetry.space_group_name_H-M   'P 1'
#
loop_
_entity.id
_entity.type
_entity.pdbx_description
1 polymer ?
#
loop_
_entity_poly.entity_id
_entity_poly.type
_entity_poly.pdbx_seq_one_letter_code
_entity_poly.pdbx_strand_id
1 'polypeptide(L)' 'MKIIGIADTTFARYDMGHSAIDELQHAGTGFRIIRYTVPGVKDLPVACKKLIEEQNCDIVMALGMPGPMQKDKMCAHEAS' A
#
# COMPACT_ATOMS: atom_id res chain seq x y z
N MET A 1 -3.80 11.74 16.95
CA MET A 1 -4.75 11.37 15.88
C MET A 1 -4.14 10.20 15.12
N LYS A 2 -4.89 9.14 14.86
CA LYS A 2 -4.35 7.94 14.20
C LYS A 2 -3.98 8.23 12.74
N ILE A 3 -2.96 7.56 12.21
CA ILE A 3 -2.48 7.75 10.84
C ILE A 3 -2.44 6.40 10.13
N ILE A 4 -3.16 6.30 9.01
CA ILE A 4 -3.21 5.12 8.15
C ILE A 4 -2.36 5.40 6.91
N GLY A 5 -1.37 4.55 6.64
CA GLY A 5 -0.59 4.59 5.42
C GLY A 5 -1.22 3.74 4.32
N ILE A 6 -1.24 4.24 3.09
CA ILE A 6 -1.62 3.50 1.88
C ILE A 6 -0.40 3.45 0.97
N ALA A 7 0.19 2.26 0.80
CA ALA A 7 1.27 2.02 -0.14
C ALA A 7 0.73 1.24 -1.34
N ASP A 8 0.81 1.81 -2.54
CA ASP A 8 0.33 1.17 -3.78
C ASP A 8 1.37 1.23 -4.89
N THR A 9 1.06 0.61 -6.04
CA THR A 9 2.03 0.43 -7.13
C THR A 9 1.54 0.99 -8.45
N THR A 10 2.44 1.57 -9.26
CA THR A 10 2.12 1.90 -10.66
C THR A 10 2.00 0.66 -11.55
N PHE A 11 2.56 -0.49 -11.12
CA PHE A 11 2.43 -1.77 -11.82
C PHE A 11 1.00 -2.33 -11.78
N ALA A 12 0.26 -2.08 -10.70
CA ALA A 12 -1.09 -2.59 -10.54
C ALA A 12 -2.02 -2.01 -11.62
N ARG A 13 -2.89 -2.87 -12.17
CA ARG A 13 -3.83 -2.50 -13.24
C ARG A 13 -5.17 -1.95 -12.72
N TYR A 14 -5.30 -1.78 -11.42
CA TYR A 14 -6.49 -1.25 -10.75
C TYR A 14 -6.05 -0.33 -9.60
N ASP A 15 -6.69 0.84 -9.46
CA ASP A 15 -6.42 1.79 -8.38
C ASP A 15 -7.09 1.32 -7.07
N MET A 16 -6.45 0.33 -6.44
CA MET A 16 -6.84 -0.15 -5.11
C MET A 16 -6.64 0.94 -4.05
N GLY A 17 -5.67 1.84 -4.23
CA GLY A 17 -5.38 2.91 -3.28
C GLY A 17 -6.54 3.89 -3.15
N HIS A 18 -7.11 4.32 -4.27
CA HIS A 18 -8.32 5.14 -4.28
C HIS A 18 -9.50 4.43 -3.63
N SER A 19 -9.75 3.15 -3.99
CA SER A 19 -10.85 2.37 -3.43
C SER A 19 -10.73 2.23 -1.90
N ALA A 20 -9.52 1.96 -1.39
CA ALA A 20 -9.29 1.84 0.05
C ALA A 20 -9.49 3.18 0.78
N ILE A 21 -9.04 4.29 0.18
CA ILE A 21 -9.23 5.64 0.75
C ILE A 21 -10.71 5.98 0.84
N ASP A 22 -11.47 5.71 -0.23
CA ASP A 22 -12.91 5.96 -0.29
C ASP A 22 -13.65 5.19 0.80
N GLU A 23 -13.39 3.89 0.94
CA GLU A 23 -14.01 3.05 1.98
C GLU A 23 -13.65 3.51 3.40
N LEU A 24 -12.38 3.87 3.65
CA LEU A 24 -11.98 4.41 4.95
C LEU A 24 -12.73 5.71 5.27
N GLN A 25 -12.86 6.61 4.31
CA GLN A 25 -13.58 7.87 4.49
C GLN A 25 -15.08 7.66 4.77
N HIS A 26 -15.70 6.62 4.19
CA HIS A 26 -17.07 6.23 4.50
C HIS A 26 -17.21 5.52 5.86
N ALA A 27 -16.20 4.77 6.29
CA ALA A 27 -16.25 4.00 7.55
C ALA A 27 -16.22 4.91 8.79
N GLY A 28 -15.58 6.07 8.73
CA GLY A 28 -15.61 7.02 9.83
C GLY A 28 -14.52 8.09 9.80
N THR A 29 -14.36 8.76 10.94
CA THR A 29 -13.38 9.85 11.14
C THR A 29 -12.45 9.53 12.32
N GLY A 30 -11.56 10.45 12.67
CA GLY A 30 -10.61 10.29 13.79
C GLY A 30 -9.22 9.79 13.39
N PHE A 31 -8.97 9.68 12.09
CA PHE A 31 -7.66 9.33 11.53
C PHE A 31 -7.32 10.21 10.32
N ARG A 32 -6.03 10.23 9.96
CA ARG A 32 -5.50 10.80 8.71
C ARG A 32 -5.01 9.69 7.81
N ILE A 33 -5.02 9.94 6.50
CA ILE A 33 -4.48 9.02 5.50
C ILE A 33 -3.26 9.66 4.83
N ILE A 34 -2.20 8.87 4.65
CA ILE A 34 -1.01 9.23 3.86
C ILE A 34 -0.84 8.18 2.76
N ARG A 35 -0.83 8.60 1.49
CA ARG A 35 -0.61 7.72 0.33
C ARG A 35 0.82 7.86 -0.19
N TYR A 36 1.45 6.74 -0.53
CA TYR A 36 2.77 6.70 -1.16
C TYR A 36 2.84 5.61 -2.23
N THR A 37 3.09 6.01 -3.47
CA THR A 37 3.09 5.11 -4.62
C THR A 37 4.52 4.74 -5.02
N VAL A 38 4.77 3.46 -5.28
CA VAL A 38 6.04 2.93 -5.76
C VAL A 38 5.91 2.19 -7.10
N PRO A 39 6.99 1.84 -7.81
CA PRO A 39 6.86 1.17 -9.10
C PRO A 39 6.16 -0.20 -9.05
N GLY A 40 6.57 -1.10 -8.13
CA GLY A 40 6.07 -2.47 -8.10
C GLY A 40 6.06 -3.13 -6.72
N VAL A 41 5.66 -4.40 -6.68
CA VAL A 41 5.41 -5.13 -5.42
C VAL A 41 6.66 -5.28 -4.55
N LYS A 42 7.86 -5.35 -5.15
CA LYS A 42 9.13 -5.46 -4.42
C LYS A 42 9.56 -4.17 -3.73
N ASP A 43 8.97 -3.04 -4.11
CA ASP A 43 9.26 -1.74 -3.51
C ASP A 43 8.36 -1.47 -2.28
N LEU A 44 7.25 -2.22 -2.15
CA LEU A 44 6.28 -2.07 -1.06
C LEU A 44 6.88 -2.28 0.34
N PRO A 45 7.79 -3.25 0.60
CA PRO A 45 8.33 -3.43 1.95
C PRO A 45 9.01 -2.18 2.50
N VAL A 46 9.85 -1.52 1.70
CA VAL A 46 10.53 -0.28 2.12
C VAL A 46 9.55 0.89 2.15
N ALA A 47 8.61 0.98 1.21
CA ALA A 47 7.55 1.98 1.26
C ALA A 47 6.76 1.93 2.58
N CYS A 48 6.31 0.73 2.97
CA CYS A 48 5.61 0.50 4.23
C CYS A 48 6.48 0.85 5.44
N LYS A 49 7.76 0.43 5.44
CA LYS A 49 8.71 0.77 6.51
C LYS A 49 8.85 2.28 6.68
N LYS A 50 9.01 3.04 5.59
CA LYS A 50 9.09 4.51 5.64
C LYS A 50 7.79 5.15 6.13
N LEU A 51 6.63 4.63 5.73
CA LEU A 51 5.35 5.11 6.23
C LEU A 51 5.21 4.90 7.75
N ILE A 52 5.67 3.77 8.27
CA ILE A 52 5.65 3.47 9.72
C ILE A 52 6.68 4.33 10.46
N GLU A 53 7.94 4.29 10.05
CA GLU A 53 9.06 4.87 10.82
C GLU A 53 9.23 6.38 10.60
N GLU A 54 9.07 6.87 9.37
CA GLU A 54 9.32 8.28 9.03
C GLU A 54 8.04 9.12 9.05
N GLN A 55 6.90 8.53 8.66
CA GLN A 55 5.60 9.21 8.63
C GLN A 55 4.72 8.91 9.85
N ASN A 56 5.20 8.07 10.79
CA ASN A 56 4.51 7.71 12.02
C ASN A 56 3.10 7.13 11.78
N CYS A 57 2.92 6.34 10.70
CA CYS A 57 1.68 5.62 10.46
C CYS A 57 1.49 4.53 11.53
N ASP A 58 0.31 4.48 12.15
CA ASP A 58 -0.06 3.45 13.12
C ASP A 58 -0.29 2.08 12.44
N ILE A 59 -0.70 2.09 11.17
CA ILE A 59 -0.92 0.91 10.34
C ILE A 59 -0.73 1.28 8.86
N VAL A 60 -0.32 0.32 8.03
CA VAL A 60 -0.17 0.50 6.58
C VAL A 60 -0.88 -0.61 5.81
N MET A 61 -1.59 -0.24 4.75
CA MET A 61 -2.10 -1.17 3.74
C MET A 61 -1.14 -1.20 2.55
N ALA A 62 -0.62 -2.38 2.21
CA ALA A 62 0.24 -2.61 1.05
C ALA A 62 -0.59 -3.21 -0.10
N LEU A 63 -0.71 -2.48 -1.20
CA LEU A 63 -1.62 -2.78 -2.31
C LEU A 63 -0.83 -3.10 -3.58
N GLY A 64 -0.58 -4.38 -3.78
CA GLY A 64 0.13 -4.92 -4.95
C GLY A 64 -0.73 -5.84 -5.80
N MET A 65 -0.48 -5.88 -7.10
CA MET A 65 -1.14 -6.81 -8.03
C MET A 65 -0.08 -7.56 -8.85
N PRO A 66 0.39 -8.73 -8.38
CA PRO A 66 1.32 -9.55 -9.14
C PRO A 66 0.78 -9.93 -10.52
N GLY A 67 1.65 -10.00 -11.51
CA GLY A 67 1.31 -10.49 -12.83
C GLY A 67 1.00 -12.00 -12.84
N PRO A 68 0.52 -12.54 -13.98
CA PRO A 68 0.10 -13.94 -14.08
C PRO A 68 1.26 -14.93 -14.23
N MET A 69 2.48 -14.48 -14.52
CA MET A 69 3.60 -15.38 -14.82
C MET A 69 4.15 -16.04 -13.55
N GLN A 70 4.78 -17.21 -13.70
CA GLN A 70 5.43 -17.92 -12.57
C GLN A 70 6.46 -17.02 -11.86
N LYS A 71 7.22 -16.21 -12.63
CA LYS A 71 8.18 -15.25 -12.08
C LYS A 71 7.50 -14.17 -11.23
N ASP A 72 6.30 -13.71 -11.62
CA ASP A 72 5.55 -12.72 -10.85
C ASP A 72 5.10 -13.27 -9.51
N LYS A 73 4.71 -14.56 -9.46
CA LYS A 73 4.38 -15.25 -8.19
C LYS A 73 5.58 -15.33 -7.25
N MET A 74 6.78 -15.56 -7.80
CA MET A 74 8.02 -15.55 -7.02
C MET A 74 8.32 -14.14 -6.51
N CYS A 75 8.20 -13.11 -7.34
CA CYS A 75 8.34 -11.72 -6.92
C CYS A 75 7.35 -11.33 -5.81
N ALA A 76 6.11 -11.84 -5.86
CA ALA A 76 5.11 -11.63 -4.83
C ALA A 76 5.48 -12.32 -3.51
N HIS A 77 5.99 -13.54 -3.58
CA HIS A 77 6.49 -14.27 -2.41
C HIS A 77 7.66 -13.55 -1.74
N GLU A 78 8.63 -13.04 -2.52
CA GLU A 78 9.77 -12.28 -2.01
C GLU A 78 9.38 -10.93 -1.39
N ALA A 79 8.24 -10.37 -1.79
CA ALA A 79 7.71 -9.12 -1.26
C ALA A 79 6.89 -9.30 0.03
N SER A 80 6.53 -10.54 0.40
CA SER A 80 5.61 -10.87 1.50
C SER A 80 6.32 -11.32 2.76
#